data_AF-A0A537KEL7-F1
#
_entry.id   AF-A0A537KEL7-F1
#
_cell.length_a   1.000
_cell.length_b   1.000
_cell.length_c   1.000
_cell.angle_alpha   90.00
_cell.angle_beta   90.00
_cell.angle_gamma   90.00
#
_symmetry.space_group_name_H-M   'P 1'
#
loop_
_entity.id
_entity.type
_entity.pdbx_description
1 polymer ?
#
loop_
_entity_poly.entity_id
_entity_poly.type
_entity_poly.pdbx_seq_one_letter_code
_entity_poly.pdbx_strand_id
1 'polypeptide(L)'
;DYLSVGIDPAKSTIYLQSLVPEVTVLHLIFSMLTSVPRLQRVPTLKEVMRDYKLETASLGLLSYPVLQAADILMVRADVVPVGK
;
A
#
# COMPACT_ATOMS: atom_id res chain seq x y z
N ASP A 1 20.88 0.15 6.98
CA ASP A 1 19.98 0.81 7.94
C ASP A 1 19.12 -0.16 8.72
N TYR A 2 18.13 -0.87 8.14
CA TYR A 2 17.23 -1.74 8.94
C TYR A 2 17.98 -2.80 9.77
N LEU A 3 18.93 -3.51 9.16
CA LEU A 3 19.73 -4.51 9.88
C LEU A 3 20.70 -3.86 10.88
N SER A 4 21.29 -2.71 10.53
CA SER A 4 22.24 -2.02 11.40
C SER A 4 21.59 -1.41 12.63
N VAL A 5 20.29 -1.12 12.59
CA VAL A 5 19.51 -0.65 13.75
C VAL A 5 18.85 -1.80 14.54
N GLY A 6 19.13 -3.05 14.19
CA GLY A 6 18.76 -4.23 14.99
C GLY A 6 17.49 -4.97 14.56
N ILE A 7 16.94 -4.70 13.37
CA ILE A 7 15.88 -5.57 12.82
C ILE A 7 16.53 -6.91 12.44
N ASP A 8 16.10 -7.98 13.12
CA ASP A 8 16.65 -9.33 13.01
C ASP A 8 15.80 -10.21 12.07
N PRO A 9 16.32 -10.65 10.91
CA PRO A 9 15.60 -11.51 9.96
C PRO A 9 15.21 -12.89 10.52
N ALA A 10 15.85 -13.36 11.60
CA ALA A 10 15.45 -14.60 12.27
C ALA A 10 14.20 -14.42 13.14
N LYS A 11 13.84 -13.18 13.49
CA LYS A 11 12.66 -12.82 14.31
C LYS A 11 11.58 -12.10 13.52
N SER A 12 11.92 -11.56 12.35
CA SER A 12 11.01 -10.74 11.54
C SER A 12 11.17 -11.07 10.06
N THR A 13 10.05 -11.09 9.33
CA THR A 13 10.06 -11.30 7.88
C THR A 13 10.24 -9.97 7.17
N ILE A 14 11.47 -9.70 6.69
CA ILE A 14 11.74 -8.60 5.76
C ILE A 14 11.56 -9.17 4.34
N TYR A 15 10.65 -8.59 3.55
CA TYR A 15 10.40 -9.06 2.19
C TYR A 15 10.30 -7.89 1.20
N LEU A 16 10.53 -8.21 -0.08
CA LEU A 16 10.32 -7.27 -1.18
C LEU A 16 8.94 -7.55 -1.78
N GLN A 17 8.05 -6.56 -1.76
CA GLN A 17 6.65 -6.70 -2.20
C GLN A 17 6.51 -7.34 -3.59
N SER A 18 7.33 -6.91 -4.55
CA SER A 18 7.26 -7.40 -5.94
C SER A 18 7.65 -8.88 -6.09
N LEU A 19 8.28 -9.49 -5.09
CA LEU A 19 8.59 -10.92 -5.08
C LEU A 19 7.45 -11.77 -4.48
N VAL A 20 6.33 -11.15 -4.12
CA VAL A 20 5.13 -11.82 -3.58
C VAL A 20 3.96 -11.56 -4.53
N PRO A 21 3.81 -12.36 -5.60
CA PRO A 21 2.79 -12.13 -6.63
C PRO A 21 1.35 -12.15 -6.10
N GLU A 22 1.11 -12.84 -4.98
CA GLU A 22 -0.17 -12.92 -4.28
C GLU A 22 -0.69 -11.53 -3.86
N VAL A 23 0.19 -10.58 -3.53
CA VAL A 23 -0.19 -9.19 -3.24
C VAL A 23 -0.93 -8.57 -4.44
N THR A 24 -0.41 -8.79 -5.65
CA THR A 24 -0.99 -8.25 -6.88
C THR A 24 -2.33 -8.91 -7.21
N VAL A 25 -2.44 -10.22 -6.99
CA VAL A 25 -3.70 -10.96 -7.17
C VAL A 25 -4.75 -10.46 -6.18
N LEU A 26 -4.37 -10.26 -4.91
CA LEU A 26 -5.28 -9.76 -3.89
C LEU A 26 -5.68 -8.30 -4.15
N HIS A 27 -4.74 -7.47 -4.62
CA HIS A 27 -5.04 -6.11 -5.08
C HIS A 27 -6.11 -6.10 -6.18
N LEU A 28 -5.99 -6.99 -7.18
CA LEU A 28 -6.99 -7.13 -8.23
C LEU A 28 -8.37 -7.49 -7.64
N ILE A 29 -8.44 -8.47 -6.75
CA ILE A 29 -9.69 -8.86 -6.08
C ILE A 29 -10.29 -7.67 -5.31
N PHE A 30 -9.49 -6.97 -4.51
CA PHE A 30 -9.96 -5.82 -3.74
C PHE A 30 -10.36 -4.63 -4.61
N SER A 31 -9.76 -4.48 -5.79
CA SER A 31 -10.15 -3.44 -6.75
C SER A 31 -11.60 -3.62 -7.22
N MET A 32 -12.08 -4.87 -7.32
CA MET A 32 -13.46 -5.19 -7.69
C MET A 32 -14.47 -4.88 -6.58
N LEU A 33 -13.99 -4.72 -5.34
CA LEU A 33 -14.80 -4.41 -4.15
C LEU A 33 -14.76 -2.92 -3.79
N THR A 34 -13.94 -2.12 -4.47
CA THR A 34 -13.66 -0.73 -4.09
C THR A 34 -14.09 0.23 -5.19
N SER A 35 -14.96 1.18 -4.87
CA SER A 35 -15.44 2.15 -5.85
C SER A 35 -14.46 3.29 -6.09
N VAL A 36 -14.40 3.78 -7.33
CA VAL A 36 -13.58 4.94 -7.72
C VAL A 36 -13.86 6.19 -6.87
N PRO A 37 -15.13 6.58 -6.60
CA PRO A 37 -15.40 7.77 -5.78
C PRO A 37 -14.89 7.64 -4.34
N ARG A 38 -14.79 6.43 -3.79
CA ARG A 38 -14.20 6.21 -2.47
C ARG A 38 -12.71 6.55 -2.48
N LEU A 39 -11.99 6.12 -3.53
CA LEU A 39 -10.55 6.38 -3.70
C LEU A 39 -10.25 7.86 -3.95
N GLN A 40 -11.07 8.55 -4.74
CA GLN A 40 -10.90 9.98 -5.02
C GLN A 40 -11.08 10.89 -3.79
N ARG A 41 -11.68 10.39 -2.71
CA ARG A 41 -11.90 11.14 -1.46
C ARG A 41 -10.76 10.98 -0.45
N VAL A 42 -9.78 10.12 -0.72
CA VAL A 42 -8.64 9.91 0.16
C VAL A 42 -7.78 11.20 0.18
N PRO A 43 -7.56 11.85 1.35
CA PRO A 43 -6.88 13.15 1.42
C PRO A 43 -5.46 13.14 0.86
N THR A 44 -4.69 12.10 1.19
CA THR A 44 -3.31 11.90 0.76
C THR A 44 -3.15 11.83 -0.75
N LEU A 45 -4.16 11.39 -1.50
CA LEU A 45 -4.12 11.45 -2.97
C LEU A 45 -3.97 12.90 -3.46
N LYS A 46 -4.74 13.83 -2.87
CA LYS A 46 -4.69 15.26 -3.24
C LYS A 46 -3.37 15.90 -2.82
N GLU A 47 -2.86 15.52 -1.65
CA GLU A 47 -1.56 15.99 -1.16
C GLU A 47 -0.43 15.56 -2.08
N VAL A 48 -0.37 14.27 -2.44
CA VAL A 48 0.62 13.76 -3.40
C VAL A 48 0.47 14.44 -4.76
N MET A 49 -0.75 14.58 -5.29
CA MET A 49 -0.95 15.29 -6.56
C MET A 49 -0.45 16.74 -6.51
N ARG A 50 -0.70 17.46 -5.41
CA ARG A 50 -0.22 18.83 -5.22
C ARG A 50 1.30 18.89 -5.12
N ASP A 51 1.88 18.06 -4.26
CA ASP A 51 3.31 18.12 -3.92
C ASP A 51 4.18 17.73 -5.13
N TYR A 52 3.69 16.80 -5.96
CA TYR A 52 4.34 16.39 -7.21
C TYR A 52 3.83 17.13 -8.46
N LYS A 53 2.94 18.13 -8.30
CA LYS A 53 2.37 18.94 -9.40
C LYS A 53 1.73 18.11 -10.52
N LEU A 54 0.99 17.06 -10.13
CA LEU A 54 0.30 16.16 -11.06
C LEU A 54 -1.09 16.71 -11.37
N GLU A 55 -1.39 16.87 -12.65
CA GLU A 55 -2.74 17.26 -13.11
C GLU A 55 -3.75 16.11 -12.98
N THR A 56 -3.28 14.88 -13.18
CA THR A 56 -4.10 13.66 -13.10
C THR A 56 -3.34 12.56 -12.37
N ALA A 57 -4.07 11.79 -11.55
CA ALA A 57 -3.51 10.61 -10.93
C ALA A 57 -3.41 9.47 -11.95
N SER A 58 -2.29 8.75 -11.93
CA SER A 58 -2.23 7.44 -12.60
C SER A 58 -3.20 6.47 -11.92
N LEU A 59 -3.60 5.40 -12.61
CA LEU A 59 -4.43 4.36 -12.00
C LEU A 59 -3.76 3.78 -10.74
N GLY A 60 -2.44 3.55 -10.79
CA GLY A 60 -1.68 3.06 -9.64
C GLY A 60 -1.65 4.03 -8.47
N LEU A 61 -1.53 5.33 -8.74
CA LEU A 61 -1.63 6.35 -7.68
C LEU A 61 -3.06 6.46 -7.14
N LEU A 62 -4.09 6.27 -7.96
CA LEU A 62 -5.47 6.23 -7.45
C LEU A 62 -5.73 4.98 -6.60
N SER A 63 -5.19 3.83 -7.00
CA SER A 63 -5.44 2.54 -6.39
C SER A 63 -4.43 2.15 -5.29
N TYR A 64 -3.43 2.99 -4.99
CA TYR A 64 -2.41 2.70 -3.98
C TYR A 64 -2.99 2.27 -2.62
N PRO A 65 -4.11 2.84 -2.11
CA PRO A 65 -4.67 2.40 -0.83
C PRO A 65 -5.24 0.99 -0.89
N VAL A 66 -5.70 0.55 -2.08
CA VAL A 66 -6.17 -0.82 -2.32
C VAL A 66 -5.00 -1.79 -2.31
N LEU A 67 -3.85 -1.39 -2.88
CA LEU A 67 -2.62 -2.19 -2.84
C LEU A 67 -2.10 -2.31 -1.40
N GLN A 68 -2.08 -1.21 -0.66
CA GLN A 68 -1.69 -1.21 0.75
C GLN A 68 -2.63 -2.07 1.62
N ALA A 69 -3.94 -2.08 1.32
CA ALA A 69 -4.88 -2.99 1.97
C ALA A 69 -4.57 -4.46 1.64
N ALA A 70 -4.17 -4.76 0.40
CA ALA A 70 -3.72 -6.11 0.01
C ALA A 70 -2.46 -6.53 0.77
N ASP A 71 -1.46 -5.65 0.93
CA ASP A 71 -0.26 -5.95 1.73
C ASP A 71 -0.61 -6.33 3.18
N ILE A 72 -1.47 -5.55 3.82
CA ILE A 72 -1.87 -5.74 5.22
C ILE A 72 -2.65 -7.04 5.40
N LEU A 73 -3.64 -7.28 4.54
CA LEU A 73 -4.58 -8.39 4.70
C LEU A 73 -4.01 -9.73 4.21
N MET A 74 -3.06 -9.72 3.27
CA MET A 74 -2.39 -10.94 2.79
C MET A 74 -1.68 -11.67 3.94
N VAL A 75 -0.98 -10.94 4.80
CA VAL A 75 -0.28 -11.51 5.97
C VAL A 75 -1.17 -11.61 7.20
N ARG A 76 -2.45 -11.24 7.09
CA ARG A 76 -3.43 -11.24 8.18
C ARG A 76 -2.94 -10.45 9.40
N ALA A 77 -2.37 -9.27 9.19
CA ALA A 77 -1.82 -8.44 10.26
C ALA A 77 -2.91 -7.98 11.25
N ASP A 78 -2.69 -8.18 12.55
CA ASP A 78 -3.58 -7.69 13.61
C ASP A 78 -3.33 -6.20 13.93
N VAL A 79 -2.10 -5.71 13.73
CA VAL A 79 -1.68 -4.34 14.05
C VAL A 79 -0.84 -3.77 12.91
N VAL A 80 -1.13 -2.52 12.53
CA VAL A 80 -0.39 -1.78 11.49
C VAL A 80 0.06 -0.43 12.03
N PRO A 81 1.36 -0.24 12.32
CA PRO A 81 1.90 1.07 12.70
C PRO A 81 1.88 2.00 11.48
N VAL A 82 1.25 3.17 11.61
CA VAL A 82 1.17 4.19 10.54
C VAL A 82 1.59 5.56 11.07
N GLY A 83 2.06 6.43 10.17
CA GLY A 83 2.33 7.84 10.48
C GLY A 83 1.03 8.62 10.78
N LYS A 84 1.19 9.82 11.33
CA LYS A 84 0.10 10.80 11.44
C LYS A 84 -0.08 11.55 10.13
#